data_AF-A0A529LBK4-F1
#
_entry.id   AF-A0A529LBK4-F1
#
_cell.length_a   1.000
_cell.length_b   1.000
_cell.length_c   1.000
_cell.angle_alpha   90.00
_cell.angle_beta   90.00
_cell.angle_gamma   90.00
#
_symmetry.space_group_name_H-M   'P 1'
#
loop_
_entity.id
_entity.type
_entity.pdbx_description
1 polymer ?
#
loop_
_entity_poly.entity_id
_entity_poly.type
_entity_poly.pdbx_seq_one_letter_code
_entity_poly.pdbx_strand_id
1 'polypeptide(L)'
;VPVVGLGCETMPAFWSRHSPFRAPLTLHEPEEIAHFYQTRAALGLAGGMLIANPVPENHEIPAEEMAGYIEAAQKAAEALNVTGKAVTPFLLGKILELTGGRSLKTNIALVENNARLAARIAKAL
;
A
#
# COMPACT_ATOMS: atom_id res chain seq x y z
N VAL A 1 14.13 9.02 -0.71
CA VAL A 1 12.81 8.92 -0.04
C VAL A 1 12.84 7.70 0.87
N PRO A 2 12.75 7.84 2.20
CA PRO A 2 12.64 6.71 3.10
C PRO A 2 11.32 5.99 2.91
N VAL A 3 11.35 4.67 3.02
CA VAL A 3 10.19 3.79 2.99
C VAL A 3 10.12 3.09 4.35
N VAL A 4 9.03 3.30 5.06
CA VAL A 4 8.84 2.84 6.43
C VAL A 4 7.61 1.93 6.49
N GLY A 5 7.78 0.68 6.92
CA GLY A 5 6.66 -0.17 7.32
C GLY A 5 6.18 0.16 8.72
N LEU A 6 4.87 0.31 8.92
CA LEU A 6 4.28 0.46 10.25
C LEU A 6 4.09 -0.90 10.91
N GLY A 7 4.96 -1.23 11.86
CA GLY A 7 4.90 -2.48 12.65
C GLY A 7 5.02 -3.75 11.80
N CYS A 8 5.57 -3.65 10.59
CA CYS A 8 5.70 -4.76 9.65
C CYS A 8 7.13 -4.88 9.11
N GLU A 9 7.64 -6.11 9.07
CA GLU A 9 8.99 -6.43 8.58
C GLU A 9 9.07 -6.58 7.06
N THR A 10 7.93 -6.87 6.42
CA THR A 10 7.79 -6.92 4.97
C THR A 10 6.97 -5.75 4.47
N MET A 11 7.19 -5.37 3.21
CA MET A 11 6.44 -4.32 2.54
C MET A 11 5.01 -4.82 2.28
N PRO A 12 3.96 -4.12 2.77
CA PRO A 12 2.58 -4.44 2.42
C PRO A 12 2.32 -4.36 0.91
N ALA A 13 1.58 -5.32 0.37
CA ALA A 13 1.26 -5.44 -1.04
C ALA A 13 -0.18 -4.98 -1.36
N PHE A 14 -0.58 -3.83 -0.81
CA PHE A 14 -1.87 -3.18 -1.06
C PHE A 14 -3.09 -4.01 -0.59
N TRP A 15 -3.49 -5.04 -1.34
CA TRP A 15 -4.53 -5.99 -0.93
C TRP A 15 -4.06 -7.03 0.09
N SER A 16 -2.74 -7.28 0.15
CA SER A 16 -2.14 -8.26 1.05
C SER A 16 -1.24 -7.57 2.07
N ARG A 17 -1.23 -8.10 3.29
CA ARG A 17 -0.45 -7.58 4.42
C ARG A 17 1.04 -7.83 4.25
N HIS A 18 1.40 -8.88 3.51
CA HIS A 18 2.77 -9.32 3.31
C HIS A 18 3.14 -9.36 1.83
N SER A 19 4.43 -9.20 1.57
CA SER A 19 5.06 -9.42 0.26
C SER A 19 6.41 -10.11 0.46
N PRO A 20 7.05 -10.63 -0.59
CA PRO A 20 8.40 -11.19 -0.49
C PRO A 20 9.48 -10.13 -0.27
N PHE A 21 9.12 -8.84 -0.22
CA PHE A 21 10.07 -7.73 -0.10
C PHE A 21 10.15 -7.27 1.36
N ARG A 22 11.35 -7.21 1.91
CA ARG A 22 11.60 -6.66 3.25
C ARG A 22 11.34 -5.15 3.27
N ALA A 23 10.72 -4.65 4.32
CA ALA A 23 10.59 -3.22 4.57
C ALA A 23 11.99 -2.61 4.86
N PRO A 24 12.40 -1.51 4.19
CA PRO A 24 13.72 -0.92 4.41
C PRO A 24 13.91 -0.36 5.83
N LEU A 25 12.83 0.19 6.40
CA LEU A 25 12.75 0.69 7.77
C LEU A 25 11.44 0.21 8.38
N THR A 26 11.44 0.00 9.69
CA THR A 26 10.24 -0.37 10.44
C THR A 26 10.16 0.54 11.67
N LEU A 27 9.01 1.20 11.83
CA LEU A 27 8.64 1.98 13.00
C LEU A 27 7.28 1.45 13.46
N HIS A 28 6.99 1.50 14.75
CA HIS A 28 5.83 0.84 15.35
C HIS A 28 4.70 1.81 15.66
N GLU A 29 5.03 3.07 16.00
CA GLU A 29 4.03 4.04 16.44
C GLU A 29 4.01 5.33 15.60
N PRO A 30 2.85 6.00 15.47
CA PRO A 30 2.74 7.28 14.77
C PRO A 30 3.70 8.36 15.31
N GLU A 31 3.93 8.38 16.62
CA GLU A 31 4.83 9.30 17.31
C GLU A 31 6.29 9.08 16.86
N GLU A 32 6.71 7.83 16.63
CA GLU A 32 8.03 7.51 16.10
C GLU A 32 8.18 8.01 14.65
N ILE A 33 7.14 7.86 13.84
CA ILE A 33 7.12 8.36 12.46
C ILE A 33 7.21 9.89 12.43
N ALA A 34 6.45 10.57 13.29
CA ALA A 34 6.49 12.03 13.42
C ALA A 34 7.88 12.52 13.88
N HIS A 35 8.45 11.87 14.90
CA HIS A 35 9.79 12.18 15.37
C HIS A 35 10.86 11.94 14.30
N PHE A 36 10.76 10.85 13.54
CA PHE A 36 11.66 10.56 12.41
C PHE A 36 11.56 11.64 11.33
N TYR A 37 10.35 12.10 11.00
CA TYR A 37 10.14 13.21 10.07
C TYR A 37 10.77 14.52 10.56
N GLN A 38 10.50 14.93 11.81
CA GLN A 38 11.05 16.15 12.39
C GLN A 38 12.60 16.11 12.45
N THR A 39 13.17 14.96 12.81
CA THR A 39 14.62 14.77 12.84
C THR A 39 15.23 14.96 11.45
N ARG A 40 14.61 14.37 10.42
CA ARG A 40 15.05 14.57 9.03
C ARG A 40 15.00 16.04 8.61
N ALA A 41 13.94 16.75 9.00
CA ALA A 41 13.81 18.18 8.72
C ALA A 41 14.90 19.01 9.44
N ALA A 42 15.20 18.71 10.70
CA ALA A 42 16.26 19.37 11.47
C ALA A 42 17.66 19.14 10.89
N LEU A 43 17.89 17.99 10.25
CA LEU A 43 19.13 17.69 9.52
C LEU A 43 19.20 18.30 8.12
N GLY A 44 18.17 19.07 7.70
CA GLY A 44 18.11 19.67 6.35
C GLY A 44 17.86 18.66 5.22
N LEU A 45 17.38 17.45 5.54
CA LEU A 45 17.12 16.40 4.55
C LEU A 45 15.76 16.59 3.88
N ALA A 46 15.75 17.19 2.69
CA ALA A 46 14.54 17.44 1.92
C ALA A 46 13.85 16.15 1.38
N GLY A 47 12.60 16.30 0.93
CA GLY A 47 11.81 15.26 0.28
C GLY A 47 10.87 14.48 1.21
N GLY A 48 9.93 13.73 0.62
CA GLY A 48 8.89 13.02 1.36
C GLY A 48 9.34 11.75 2.09
N MET A 49 8.36 11.10 2.72
CA MET A 49 8.45 9.76 3.31
C MET A 49 7.29 8.92 2.80
N LEU A 50 7.55 7.65 2.48
CA LEU A 50 6.51 6.68 2.20
C LEU A 50 6.27 5.85 3.46
N ILE A 51 5.06 5.96 4.03
CA ILE A 51 4.63 5.12 5.15
C ILE A 51 3.74 4.02 4.61
N ALA A 52 4.20 2.79 4.76
CA ALA A 52 3.53 1.60 4.33
C ALA A 52 2.77 0.99 5.51
N ASN A 53 1.44 1.07 5.43
CA ASN A 53 0.53 0.58 6.45
C ASN A 53 -0.20 -0.66 5.91
N PRO A 54 -0.05 -1.84 6.54
CA PRO A 54 -0.76 -3.04 6.11
C PRO A 54 -2.28 -2.83 6.09
N VAL A 55 -2.95 -3.45 5.12
CA VAL A 55 -4.42 -3.53 5.12
C VAL A 55 -4.91 -4.25 6.39
N PRO A 56 -6.07 -3.90 6.98
CA PRO A 56 -6.61 -4.64 8.13
C PRO A 56 -6.72 -6.14 7.83
N GLU A 57 -6.38 -6.98 8.80
CA GLU A 57 -6.33 -8.45 8.67
C GLU A 57 -7.65 -9.05 8.15
N ASN A 58 -8.78 -8.58 8.67
CA ASN A 58 -10.10 -9.02 8.25
C ASN A 58 -10.52 -8.55 6.83
N HIS A 59 -9.73 -7.70 6.19
CA HIS A 59 -9.97 -7.23 4.84
C HIS A 59 -8.92 -7.73 3.85
N GLU A 60 -7.95 -8.54 4.27
CA GLU A 60 -6.89 -9.02 3.40
C GLU A 60 -7.40 -9.94 2.26
N ILE A 61 -6.79 -9.79 1.09
CA ILE A 61 -6.72 -10.84 0.07
C ILE A 61 -5.31 -11.44 0.14
N PRO A 62 -5.16 -12.74 0.47
CA PRO A 62 -3.84 -13.37 0.55
C PRO A 62 -3.02 -13.17 -0.71
N ALA A 63 -1.71 -12.98 -0.55
CA ALA A 63 -0.82 -12.63 -1.66
C ALA A 63 -0.83 -13.67 -2.79
N GLU A 64 -0.88 -14.95 -2.45
CA GLU A 64 -0.96 -16.05 -3.44
C GLU A 64 -2.25 -16.00 -4.26
N GLU A 65 -3.38 -15.69 -3.61
CA GLU A 65 -4.66 -15.54 -4.28
C GLU A 65 -4.67 -14.29 -5.18
N MET A 66 -4.18 -13.15 -4.65
CA MET A 66 -4.13 -11.89 -5.37
C MET A 66 -3.20 -11.95 -6.58
N ALA A 67 -2.10 -12.73 -6.50
CA ALA A 67 -1.17 -12.94 -7.61
C ALA A 67 -1.87 -13.49 -8.86
N GLY A 68 -2.79 -14.46 -8.70
CA GLY A 68 -3.54 -15.03 -9.81
C GLY A 68 -4.45 -14.01 -10.50
N TYR A 69 -5.14 -13.16 -9.73
CA TYR A 69 -5.98 -12.08 -10.28
C TYR A 69 -5.17 -11.00 -10.98
N ILE A 70 -4.03 -10.61 -10.39
CA ILE A 70 -3.12 -9.63 -10.98
C ILE A 70 -2.56 -10.16 -12.30
N GLU A 71 -2.10 -11.41 -12.34
CA GLU A 71 -1.57 -12.03 -13.56
C GLU A 71 -2.62 -12.08 -14.67
N ALA A 72 -3.85 -12.51 -14.35
CA ALA A 72 -4.96 -12.54 -15.30
C ALA A 72 -5.31 -11.14 -15.84
N ALA A 73 -5.30 -10.12 -14.98
CA ALA A 73 -5.53 -8.73 -15.40
C ALA A 73 -4.41 -8.19 -16.30
N GLN A 74 -3.14 -8.53 -16.01
CA GLN A 74 -2.00 -8.14 -16.83
C GLN A 74 -2.07 -8.78 -18.22
N LYS A 75 -2.34 -10.09 -18.31
CA LYS A 75 -2.53 -10.78 -19.60
C LYS A 75 -3.65 -10.16 -20.44
N ALA A 76 -4.75 -9.76 -19.80
CA ALA A 76 -5.85 -9.08 -20.49
C ALA A 76 -5.43 -7.69 -21.01
N ALA A 77 -4.63 -6.95 -20.25
CA ALA A 77 -4.13 -5.64 -20.65
C ALA A 77 -3.18 -5.75 -21.85
N GLU A 78 -2.29 -6.75 -21.82
CA GLU A 78 -1.36 -7.06 -22.91
C GLU A 78 -2.10 -7.45 -24.19
N ALA A 79 -3.07 -8.37 -24.10
CA ALA A 79 -3.87 -8.80 -25.25
C ALA A 79 -4.63 -7.65 -25.93
N LEU A 80 -5.01 -6.63 -25.15
CA LEU A 80 -5.71 -5.43 -25.63
C LEU A 80 -4.78 -4.24 -25.91
N ASN A 81 -3.46 -4.42 -25.80
CA ASN A 81 -2.45 -3.38 -25.97
C ASN A 81 -2.74 -2.11 -25.15
N VAL A 82 -3.24 -2.27 -23.92
CA VAL A 82 -3.50 -1.16 -23.01
C VAL A 82 -2.17 -0.57 -22.56
N THR A 83 -1.96 0.74 -22.76
CA THR A 83 -0.67 1.39 -22.51
C THR A 83 -0.80 2.75 -21.84
N GLY A 84 0.32 3.24 -21.28
CA GLY A 84 0.40 4.54 -20.63
C GLY A 84 -0.58 4.69 -19.47
N LYS A 85 -1.22 5.86 -19.39
CA LYS A 85 -2.17 6.19 -18.30
C LYS A 85 -3.41 5.30 -18.24
N ALA A 86 -3.69 4.50 -19.28
CA ALA A 86 -4.84 3.60 -19.32
C ALA A 86 -4.60 2.28 -18.55
N VAL A 87 -3.34 1.92 -18.27
CA VAL A 87 -2.98 0.63 -17.65
C VAL A 87 -3.59 0.49 -16.27
N THR A 88 -3.35 1.43 -15.35
CA THR A 88 -3.82 1.30 -13.96
C THR A 88 -5.36 1.26 -13.86
N PRO A 89 -6.14 2.15 -14.50
CA PRO A 89 -7.59 2.04 -14.48
C PRO A 89 -8.11 0.71 -15.05
N PHE A 90 -7.50 0.22 -16.13
CA PHE A 90 -7.87 -1.07 -16.73
C PHE A 90 -7.60 -2.24 -15.77
N LEU A 91 -6.39 -2.32 -15.20
CA LEU A 91 -6.02 -3.39 -14.28
C LEU A 91 -6.91 -3.42 -13.05
N LEU A 92 -7.18 -2.25 -12.44
CA LEU A 92 -8.07 -2.16 -11.28
C LEU A 92 -9.50 -2.56 -11.62
N GLY A 93 -10.01 -2.15 -12.79
CA GLY A 93 -11.33 -2.57 -13.28
C GLY A 93 -11.41 -4.09 -13.51
N LYS A 94 -10.37 -4.68 -14.10
CA LYS A 94 -10.34 -6.13 -14.34
C LYS A 94 -10.21 -6.92 -13.05
N ILE A 95 -9.40 -6.45 -12.10
CA ILE A 95 -9.28 -7.06 -10.77
C ILE A 95 -10.60 -6.97 -10.01
N LEU A 96 -11.33 -5.86 -10.11
CA LEU A 96 -12.67 -5.72 -9.53
C LEU A 96 -13.63 -6.81 -10.02
N GLU A 97 -13.68 -7.01 -11.35
CA GLU A 97 -14.50 -8.04 -11.99
C GLU A 97 -14.09 -9.45 -11.52
N LEU A 98 -12.81 -9.80 -11.62
CA LEU A 98 -12.28 -11.13 -11.30
C LEU A 98 -12.46 -11.51 -9.82
N THR A 99 -12.43 -10.51 -8.93
CA THR A 99 -12.60 -10.72 -7.47
C THR A 99 -14.06 -10.61 -7.01
N GLY A 100 -15.01 -10.42 -7.94
CA GLY A 100 -16.42 -10.21 -7.58
C GLY A 100 -16.63 -9.02 -6.62
N GLY A 101 -15.81 -7.98 -6.73
CA GLY A 101 -15.88 -6.79 -5.88
C GLY A 101 -15.09 -6.85 -4.56
N ARG A 102 -14.48 -7.99 -4.20
CA ARG A 102 -13.70 -8.11 -2.96
C ARG A 102 -12.47 -7.20 -2.92
N SER A 103 -11.80 -7.00 -4.06
CA SER A 103 -10.67 -6.06 -4.18
C SER A 103 -11.05 -4.61 -3.86
N LEU A 104 -12.27 -4.19 -4.21
CA LEU A 104 -12.76 -2.84 -3.89
C LEU A 104 -13.11 -2.70 -2.42
N LYS A 105 -13.75 -3.70 -1.81
CA LYS A 105 -14.01 -3.72 -0.35
C LYS A 105 -12.69 -3.59 0.43
N THR A 106 -11.68 -4.34 0.01
CA THR A 106 -10.34 -4.29 0.59
C THR A 106 -9.69 -2.91 0.43
N ASN A 107 -9.79 -2.32 -0.77
CA ASN A 107 -9.22 -1.00 -1.07
C ASN A 107 -9.89 0.11 -0.23
N ILE A 108 -11.21 0.07 -0.06
CA ILE A 108 -11.94 1.01 0.82
C ILE A 108 -11.41 0.91 2.26
N ALA A 109 -11.33 -0.31 2.81
CA ALA A 109 -10.80 -0.53 4.15
C ALA A 109 -9.35 -0.07 4.31
N LEU A 110 -8.51 -0.27 3.30
CA LEU A 110 -7.14 0.22 3.27
C LEU A 110 -7.08 1.76 3.30
N VAL A 111 -7.90 2.44 2.48
CA VAL A 111 -7.96 3.91 2.45
C VAL A 111 -8.39 4.48 3.79
N GLU A 112 -9.43 3.91 4.41
CA GLU A 112 -9.88 4.31 5.74
C GLU A 112 -8.79 4.08 6.81
N ASN A 113 -8.09 2.93 6.76
CA ASN A 113 -7.01 2.63 7.68
C ASN A 113 -5.84 3.62 7.53
N ASN A 114 -5.47 3.94 6.28
CA ASN A 114 -4.42 4.92 5.98
C ASN A 114 -4.81 6.32 6.44
N ALA A 115 -6.06 6.75 6.25
CA ALA A 115 -6.53 8.04 6.71
C ALA A 115 -6.46 8.17 8.23
N ARG A 116 -6.85 7.13 8.98
CA ARG A 116 -6.74 7.09 10.45
C ARG A 116 -5.28 7.19 10.92
N LEU A 117 -4.38 6.43 10.30
CA LEU A 117 -2.95 6.50 10.61
C LEU A 117 -2.38 7.89 10.31
N ALA A 118 -2.65 8.42 9.13
CA ALA A 118 -2.17 9.74 8.71
C ALA A 118 -2.64 10.84 9.68
N ALA A 119 -3.90 10.78 10.14
CA ALA A 119 -4.41 11.72 11.14
C ALA A 119 -3.68 11.60 12.50
N ARG A 120 -3.34 10.38 12.94
CA ARG A 120 -2.54 10.16 14.16
C ARG A 120 -1.12 10.71 14.03
N ILE A 121 -0.46 10.48 12.90
CA ILE A 121 0.87 11.05 12.61
C ILE A 121 0.80 12.57 12.60
N ALA A 122 -0.19 13.15 11.90
CA ALA A 122 -0.35 14.60 11.79
C ALA A 122 -0.60 15.27 13.16
N LYS A 123 -1.31 14.60 14.07
CA LYS A 123 -1.49 15.07 15.45
C LYS A 123 -0.19 15.06 16.27
N ALA A 124 0.73 14.15 15.96
CA ALA A 124 2.00 13.98 16.67
C ALA A 124 3.16 14.83 16.10
N LEU A 125 2.96 15.48 14.94
CA LEU A 125 3.89 16.42 14.32
C LEU A 125 3.85 17.80 14.98
#